data_AF-A0A955CAB8-F1
#
_entry.id   AF-A0A955CAB8-F1
#
_cell.length_a   1.000
_cell.length_b   1.000
_cell.length_c   1.000
_cell.angle_alpha   90.00
_cell.angle_beta   90.00
_cell.angle_gamma   90.00
#
_symmetry.space_group_name_H-M   'P 1'
#
loop_
_entity.id
_entity.type
_entity.pdbx_description
1 polymer ?
#
loop_
_entity_poly.entity_id
_entity_poly.type
_entity_poly.pdbx_seq_one_letter_code
_entity_poly.pdbx_strand_id
1 'polypeptide(L)'
;MSWLIRIPLKWTILIVVVFLVLFPNPAQFMRHLRHVSNFERMIEPNAPQFAVWEAELRDRLTKAADQSRKRNSQPAVSPPMSADTGPTTRPGDHEWNDALSPKRVQKEVEKFTYEKVKYDWDWNVWGSADYMPTVAEMFESARNQPDGVIREDCDGRAVMAASLMRRLGYQSSIVTDLRHVWVTTPQGDWMGPGRRKTMRSTKAGNKVDYLSTISNIPVSLSYGVAVFPLWREVILTLTIWLLLSRLGMGWRAFFFGGLLLFQGLLFMRMGVLAPASLRAGNEAWPAWVGLIHAELAMGFLYWASWRVGRQSIPLAPASA
;
A
#
# COMPACT_ATOMS: atom_id res chain seq x y z
N MET A 1 8.77 -23.20 -33.60
CA MET A 1 8.87 -21.75 -33.31
C MET A 1 10.23 -21.46 -32.68
N SER A 2 10.97 -20.50 -33.23
CA SER A 2 12.32 -20.17 -32.73
C SER A 2 12.27 -19.61 -31.30
N TRP A 3 13.38 -19.75 -30.57
CA TRP A 3 13.50 -19.24 -29.20
C TRP A 3 13.27 -17.72 -29.13
N LEU A 4 13.66 -17.00 -30.19
CA LEU A 4 13.47 -15.56 -30.36
C LEU A 4 12.00 -15.12 -30.36
N ILE A 5 11.06 -15.99 -30.76
CA ILE A 5 9.62 -15.65 -30.75
C ILE A 5 8.97 -16.16 -29.45
N ARG A 6 9.39 -17.32 -28.95
CA ARG A 6 8.77 -17.96 -27.79
C ARG A 6 8.93 -17.13 -26.52
N ILE A 7 10.10 -16.53 -26.30
CA ILE A 7 10.33 -15.73 -25.10
C ILE A 7 9.49 -14.45 -25.08
N PRO A 8 9.50 -13.59 -26.12
CA PRO A 8 8.63 -12.41 -26.15
C PRO A 8 7.16 -12.75 -26.00
N LEU A 9 6.69 -13.86 -26.61
CA LEU A 9 5.30 -14.29 -26.47
C LEU A 9 4.95 -14.65 -25.03
N LYS A 10 5.79 -15.43 -24.33
CA LYS A 10 5.56 -15.77 -22.91
C LYS A 10 5.55 -14.53 -22.03
N TRP A 11 6.48 -13.60 -22.24
CA TRP A 11 6.49 -12.33 -21.52
C TRP A 11 5.25 -11.51 -21.80
N THR A 12 4.80 -11.43 -23.05
CA THR A 12 3.56 -10.74 -23.42
C THR A 12 2.36 -11.34 -22.70
N ILE A 13 2.21 -12.67 -22.72
CA ILE A 13 1.12 -13.36 -22.00
C ILE A 13 1.20 -13.07 -20.50
N LEU A 14 2.40 -13.18 -19.91
CA LEU A 14 2.58 -12.92 -18.48
C LEU A 14 2.20 -11.48 -18.12
N ILE A 15 2.67 -10.49 -18.90
CA ILE A 15 2.37 -9.07 -18.68
C ILE A 15 0.86 -8.83 -18.79
N VAL A 16 0.20 -9.38 -19.80
CA VAL A 16 -1.26 -9.24 -19.97
C VAL A 16 -2.01 -9.85 -18.81
N VAL A 17 -1.64 -11.06 -18.37
CA VAL A 17 -2.31 -11.71 -17.22
C VAL A 17 -2.05 -10.94 -15.93
N VAL A 18 -0.81 -10.56 -15.65
CA VAL A 18 -0.46 -9.74 -14.47
C VAL A 18 -1.28 -8.46 -14.46
N PHE A 19 -1.34 -7.76 -15.60
CA PHE A 19 -2.11 -6.55 -15.75
C PHE A 19 -3.61 -6.78 -15.52
N LEU A 20 -4.22 -7.78 -16.15
CA LEU A 20 -5.66 -8.05 -15.98
C LEU A 20 -6.03 -8.50 -14.57
N VAL A 21 -5.14 -9.21 -13.88
CA VAL A 21 -5.37 -9.67 -12.51
C VAL A 21 -5.21 -8.54 -11.50
N LEU A 22 -4.19 -7.70 -11.66
CA LEU A 22 -3.88 -6.61 -10.72
C LEU A 22 -4.65 -5.32 -11.04
N PHE A 23 -4.86 -5.00 -12.30
CA PHE A 23 -5.44 -3.75 -12.79
C PHE A 23 -6.35 -3.99 -14.01
N PRO A 24 -7.51 -4.64 -13.82
CA PRO A 24 -8.41 -5.00 -14.93
C PRO A 24 -8.93 -3.79 -15.73
N ASN A 25 -8.88 -2.57 -15.16
CA ASN A 25 -9.30 -1.34 -15.81
C ASN A 25 -8.08 -0.46 -16.19
N PRO A 26 -7.71 -0.37 -17.49
CA PRO A 26 -6.58 0.43 -17.93
C PRO A 26 -6.71 1.92 -17.65
N ALA A 27 -7.91 2.49 -17.75
CA ALA A 27 -8.11 3.91 -17.49
C ALA A 27 -7.85 4.24 -16.02
N GLN A 28 -8.27 3.35 -15.12
CA GLN A 28 -7.98 3.45 -13.70
C GLN A 28 -6.49 3.30 -13.41
N PHE A 29 -5.81 2.33 -14.02
CA PHE A 29 -4.35 2.19 -13.89
C PHE A 29 -3.61 3.46 -14.32
N MET A 30 -4.01 4.09 -15.44
CA MET A 30 -3.41 5.36 -15.88
C MET A 30 -3.71 6.53 -14.95
N ARG A 31 -4.86 6.53 -14.26
CA ARG A 31 -5.12 7.50 -13.17
C ARG A 31 -4.21 7.25 -11.98
N HIS A 32 -4.12 5.99 -11.53
CA HIS A 32 -3.23 5.60 -10.45
C HIS A 32 -1.79 6.02 -10.73
N LEU A 33 -1.24 5.73 -11.91
CA LEU A 33 0.10 6.18 -12.30
C LEU A 33 0.28 7.70 -12.22
N ARG A 34 -0.73 8.48 -12.62
CA ARG A 34 -0.70 9.94 -12.50
C ARG A 34 -0.71 10.39 -11.04
N HIS A 35 -1.49 9.72 -10.19
CA HIS A 35 -1.58 10.01 -8.77
C HIS A 35 -0.27 9.67 -8.05
N VAL A 36 0.28 8.47 -8.28
CA VAL A 36 1.55 8.06 -7.67
C VAL A 36 2.78 8.78 -8.20
N SER A 37 2.67 9.48 -9.33
CA SER A 37 3.74 10.36 -9.80
C SER A 37 3.92 11.60 -8.90
N ASN A 38 2.87 12.03 -8.22
CA ASN A 38 2.90 13.20 -7.35
C ASN A 38 1.75 13.17 -6.32
N PHE A 39 2.04 12.67 -5.12
CA PHE A 39 1.03 12.53 -4.08
C PHE A 39 0.44 13.87 -3.63
N GLU A 40 1.19 14.96 -3.77
CA GLU A 40 0.74 16.30 -3.43
C GLU A 40 -0.54 16.70 -4.16
N ARG A 41 -0.72 16.20 -5.40
CA ARG A 41 -1.89 16.49 -6.24
C ARG A 41 -3.17 15.84 -5.73
N MET A 42 -3.06 14.80 -4.91
CA MET A 42 -4.21 14.13 -4.33
C MET A 42 -4.75 14.86 -3.10
N ILE A 43 -3.94 15.74 -2.50
CA ILE A 43 -4.34 16.52 -1.32
C ILE A 43 -5.21 17.69 -1.78
N GLU A 44 -6.53 17.57 -1.59
CA GLU A 44 -7.55 18.49 -2.10
C GLU A 44 -8.23 19.26 -0.94
N PRO A 45 -7.55 20.20 -0.25
CA PRO A 45 -8.13 20.93 0.89
C PRO A 45 -9.35 21.77 0.53
N ASN A 46 -9.49 22.14 -0.75
CA ASN A 46 -10.56 22.98 -1.26
C ASN A 46 -11.72 22.16 -1.85
N ALA A 47 -11.72 20.83 -1.69
CA ALA A 47 -12.83 19.99 -2.13
C ALA A 47 -14.14 20.45 -1.45
N PRO A 48 -15.19 20.83 -2.21
CA PRO A 48 -16.42 21.40 -1.64
C PRO A 48 -17.13 20.43 -0.68
N GLN A 49 -16.96 19.12 -0.89
CA GLN A 49 -17.52 18.07 -0.03
C GLN A 49 -16.99 18.14 1.41
N PHE A 50 -15.81 18.75 1.63
CA PHE A 50 -15.28 18.95 2.98
C PHE A 50 -15.94 20.08 3.76
N ALA A 51 -16.75 20.96 3.16
CA ALA A 51 -17.35 22.06 3.91
C ALA A 51 -18.15 21.56 5.14
N VAL A 52 -18.94 20.50 4.96
CA VAL A 52 -19.72 19.87 6.04
C VAL A 52 -18.81 19.16 7.04
N TRP A 53 -17.82 18.40 6.54
CA TRP A 53 -16.91 17.64 7.40
C TRP A 53 -15.99 18.52 8.23
N GLU A 54 -15.53 19.62 7.65
CA GLU A 54 -14.74 20.64 8.32
C GLU A 54 -15.53 21.26 9.46
N ALA A 55 -16.77 21.69 9.22
CA ALA A 55 -17.60 22.28 10.26
C ALA A 55 -17.79 21.33 11.45
N GLU A 56 -18.07 20.05 11.18
CA GLU A 56 -18.19 19.02 12.22
C GLU A 56 -16.86 18.79 12.97
N LEU A 57 -15.74 18.72 12.24
CA LEU A 57 -14.43 18.53 12.85
C LEU A 57 -14.01 19.73 13.71
N ARG A 58 -14.27 20.97 13.25
CA ARG A 58 -14.02 22.20 14.01
C ARG A 58 -14.86 22.21 15.30
N ASP A 59 -16.14 21.87 15.23
CA ASP A 59 -16.99 21.73 16.43
C ASP A 59 -16.43 20.71 17.44
N ARG A 60 -15.98 19.53 16.96
CA ARG A 60 -15.33 18.53 17.82
C ARG A 60 -14.05 19.05 18.46
N LEU A 61 -13.21 19.76 17.71
CA LEU A 61 -11.98 20.36 18.22
C LEU A 61 -12.26 21.43 19.27
N THR A 62 -13.25 22.31 19.04
CA THR A 62 -13.69 23.31 20.03
C THR A 62 -14.21 22.65 21.31
N LYS A 63 -15.07 21.64 21.19
CA LYS A 63 -15.56 20.87 22.35
C LYS A 63 -14.42 20.20 23.13
N ALA A 64 -13.44 19.63 22.43
CA ALA A 64 -12.27 19.04 23.07
C ALA A 64 -11.39 20.11 23.76
N ALA A 65 -11.25 21.29 23.17
CA ALA A 65 -10.55 22.43 23.75
C ALA A 65 -11.22 22.92 25.04
N ASP A 66 -12.55 23.07 25.03
CA ASP A 66 -13.31 23.49 26.21
C ASP A 66 -13.25 22.46 27.34
N GLN A 67 -13.26 21.17 27.01
CA GLN A 67 -13.05 20.10 27.98
C GLN A 67 -11.64 20.15 28.59
N SER A 68 -10.62 20.43 27.77
CA SER A 68 -9.23 20.62 28.22
C SER A 68 -9.12 21.82 29.18
N ARG A 69 -9.72 22.96 28.82
CA ARG A 69 -9.76 24.17 29.67
C ARG A 69 -10.45 23.91 31.01
N LYS A 70 -11.64 23.29 31.00
CA LYS A 70 -12.40 22.95 32.23
C LYS A 70 -11.60 22.04 33.16
N ARG A 71 -10.86 21.08 32.60
CA ARG A 71 -9.99 20.18 33.35
C ARG A 71 -8.80 20.93 33.98
N ASN A 72 -8.21 21.87 33.25
CA ASN A 72 -7.08 22.66 33.74
C ASN A 72 -7.49 23.76 34.73
N SER A 73 -8.74 24.24 34.68
CA SER A 73 -9.29 25.21 35.64
C SER A 73 -9.72 24.59 36.97
N GLN A 74 -9.80 23.25 37.07
CA GLN A 74 -9.98 22.60 38.37
C GLN A 74 -8.68 22.73 39.17
N PRO A 75 -8.73 23.16 40.45
CA PRO A 75 -7.53 23.38 41.26
C PRO A 75 -6.69 22.10 41.28
N ALA A 76 -5.52 22.17 40.64
CA ALA A 76 -4.62 21.04 40.57
C ALA A 76 -4.09 20.70 41.96
N VAL A 77 -4.24 19.44 42.39
CA VAL A 77 -3.40 18.86 43.44
C VAL A 77 -2.00 18.76 42.85
N SER A 78 -1.08 19.63 43.29
CA SER A 78 0.21 19.93 42.68
C SER A 78 1.06 18.71 42.32
N PRO A 79 1.35 18.46 41.02
CA PRO A 79 2.48 17.65 40.60
C PRO A 79 3.72 18.54 40.30
N PRO A 80 4.94 18.00 40.40
CA PRO A 80 6.17 18.76 40.19
C PRO A 80 6.33 19.21 38.72
N MET A 81 6.79 20.44 38.55
CA MET A 81 7.07 21.09 37.27
C MET A 81 8.12 20.31 36.47
N SER A 82 7.76 19.82 35.29
CA SER A 82 8.72 19.52 34.23
C SER A 82 8.62 20.59 33.15
N ALA A 83 9.67 21.39 33.00
CA ALA A 83 9.83 22.37 31.94
C ALA A 83 10.47 21.70 30.73
N ASP A 84 9.76 21.64 29.60
CA ASP A 84 10.36 21.83 28.28
C ASP A 84 9.25 21.91 27.21
N THR A 85 9.32 22.89 26.31
CA THR A 85 9.01 22.74 24.88
C THR A 85 9.31 24.06 24.16
N GLY A 86 10.27 24.02 23.23
CA GLY A 86 10.68 25.13 22.37
C GLY A 86 9.62 25.67 21.40
N PRO A 87 10.00 26.66 20.55
CA PRO A 87 9.06 27.41 19.72
C PRO A 87 8.52 26.53 18.58
N THR A 88 7.24 26.18 18.68
CA THR A 88 6.47 25.61 17.57
C THR A 88 5.67 26.74 16.92
N THR A 89 5.92 27.02 15.65
CA THR A 89 5.08 27.89 14.84
C THR A 89 3.67 27.27 14.79
N ARG A 90 2.70 27.91 15.47
CA ARG A 90 1.31 27.42 15.55
C ARG A 90 0.61 27.61 14.20
N PRO A 91 0.04 26.55 13.59
CA PRO A 91 -0.67 26.69 12.31
C PRO A 91 -2.06 27.30 12.52
N GLY A 92 -2.27 28.53 12.05
CA GLY A 92 -3.55 29.24 12.05
C GLY A 92 -3.97 29.80 13.41
N ASP A 93 -4.64 30.95 13.43
CA ASP A 93 -5.21 31.55 14.65
C ASP A 93 -6.55 30.90 14.98
N HIS A 94 -6.53 29.61 15.28
CA HIS A 94 -7.72 28.87 15.71
C HIS A 94 -7.77 28.79 17.23
N GLU A 95 -8.94 29.09 17.82
CA GLU A 95 -9.12 29.18 19.28
C GLU A 95 -8.70 27.91 20.04
N TRP A 96 -8.77 26.73 19.40
CA TRP A 96 -8.33 25.48 20.01
C TRP A 96 -6.81 25.30 20.04
N ASN A 97 -6.04 26.03 19.23
CA ASN A 97 -4.57 25.89 19.19
C ASN A 97 -3.90 26.33 20.49
N ASP A 98 -4.56 27.19 21.27
CA ASP A 98 -4.08 27.60 22.58
C ASP A 98 -4.40 26.57 23.67
N ALA A 99 -5.42 25.74 23.45
CA ALA A 99 -5.96 24.81 24.46
C ALA A 99 -5.60 23.34 24.21
N LEU A 100 -5.31 22.97 22.96
CA LEU A 100 -5.01 21.61 22.54
C LEU A 100 -3.56 21.48 22.08
N SER A 101 -2.88 20.44 22.55
CA SER A 101 -1.57 20.08 22.00
C SER A 101 -1.71 19.55 20.56
N PRO A 102 -0.67 19.66 19.72
CA PRO A 102 -0.68 19.11 18.35
C PRO A 102 -1.05 17.62 18.31
N LYS A 103 -0.57 16.84 19.28
CA LYS A 103 -0.89 15.41 19.43
C LYS A 103 -2.38 15.16 19.71
N ARG A 104 -3.06 16.08 20.41
CA ARG A 104 -4.49 15.96 20.65
C ARG A 104 -5.28 16.29 19.39
N VAL A 105 -4.92 17.34 18.67
CA VAL A 105 -5.52 17.67 17.36
C VAL A 105 -5.35 16.50 16.39
N GLN A 106 -4.13 15.95 16.30
CA GLN A 106 -3.84 14.73 15.53
C GLN A 106 -4.82 13.61 15.84
N LYS A 107 -4.97 13.27 17.13
CA LYS A 107 -5.85 12.17 17.55
C LYS A 107 -7.30 12.40 17.15
N GLU A 108 -7.79 13.64 17.22
CA GLU A 108 -9.15 13.97 16.79
C GLU A 108 -9.32 13.88 15.26
N VAL A 109 -8.34 14.37 14.48
CA VAL A 109 -8.36 14.26 13.01
C VAL A 109 -8.31 12.80 12.56
N GLU A 110 -7.43 11.99 13.14
CA GLU A 110 -7.32 10.55 12.84
C GLU A 110 -8.64 9.84 13.16
N LYS A 111 -9.17 10.06 14.38
CA LYS A 111 -10.44 9.46 14.81
C LYS A 111 -11.59 9.86 13.88
N PHE A 112 -11.70 11.14 13.55
CA PHE A 112 -12.70 11.65 12.64
C PHE A 112 -12.60 11.00 11.26
N THR A 113 -11.38 10.90 10.71
CA THR A 113 -11.13 10.25 9.42
C THR A 113 -11.56 8.79 9.44
N TYR A 114 -11.19 8.02 10.47
CA TYR A 114 -11.57 6.61 10.60
C TYR A 114 -13.07 6.39 10.78
N GLU A 115 -13.77 7.33 11.40
CA GLU A 115 -15.23 7.28 11.53
C GLU A 115 -15.92 7.48 10.18
N LYS A 116 -15.45 8.46 9.40
CA LYS A 116 -16.04 8.89 8.12
C LYS A 116 -15.63 8.02 6.92
N VAL A 117 -14.44 7.42 6.97
CA VAL A 117 -13.87 6.60 5.90
C VAL A 117 -13.70 5.18 6.43
N LYS A 118 -14.61 4.27 6.07
CA LYS A 118 -14.53 2.87 6.51
C LYS A 118 -13.38 2.16 5.81
N TYR A 119 -12.73 1.25 6.54
CA TYR A 119 -11.61 0.52 5.97
C TYR A 119 -12.15 -0.55 5.04
N ASP A 120 -11.71 -0.54 3.79
CA ASP A 120 -11.91 -1.62 2.84
C ASP A 120 -10.75 -1.61 1.86
N TRP A 121 -10.45 -2.76 1.28
CA TRP A 121 -9.31 -2.89 0.37
C TRP A 121 -9.65 -2.43 -1.05
N ASP A 122 -8.64 -1.99 -1.79
CA ASP A 122 -8.82 -1.51 -3.16
C ASP A 122 -9.39 -2.56 -4.11
N TRP A 123 -9.11 -3.85 -3.90
CA TRP A 123 -9.70 -4.88 -4.75
C TRP A 123 -11.22 -5.04 -4.52
N ASN A 124 -11.76 -4.56 -3.39
CA ASN A 124 -13.19 -4.52 -3.12
C ASN A 124 -13.82 -3.21 -3.61
N VAL A 125 -13.15 -2.07 -3.39
CA VAL A 125 -13.67 -0.73 -3.73
C VAL A 125 -13.45 -0.40 -5.21
N TRP A 126 -12.25 -0.65 -5.69
CA TRP A 126 -11.71 -0.19 -6.96
C TRP A 126 -11.50 -1.32 -7.97
N GLY A 127 -11.50 -2.58 -7.52
CA GLY A 127 -11.30 -3.77 -8.34
C GLY A 127 -9.83 -4.03 -8.71
N SER A 128 -8.90 -3.18 -8.28
CA SER A 128 -7.45 -3.27 -8.52
C SER A 128 -6.67 -3.72 -7.28
N ALA A 129 -5.41 -4.07 -7.44
CA ALA A 129 -4.52 -4.44 -6.35
C ALA A 129 -4.15 -3.26 -5.45
N ASP A 130 -4.14 -2.06 -6.02
CA ASP A 130 -3.86 -0.78 -5.38
C ASP A 130 -4.55 0.32 -6.20
N TYR A 131 -5.08 1.36 -5.58
CA TYR A 131 -5.59 2.56 -6.23
C TYR A 131 -5.62 3.75 -5.27
N MET A 132 -4.52 4.52 -5.21
CA MET A 132 -4.55 5.84 -4.56
C MET A 132 -5.57 6.82 -5.19
N PRO A 133 -6.70 7.16 -4.53
CA PRO A 133 -7.74 8.01 -5.09
C PRO A 133 -7.59 9.48 -4.67
N THR A 134 -8.21 10.40 -5.40
CA THR A 134 -8.40 11.78 -4.91
C THR A 134 -9.63 11.89 -4.00
N VAL A 135 -9.79 13.02 -3.29
CA VAL A 135 -10.97 13.27 -2.45
C VAL A 135 -12.24 13.26 -3.31
N ALA A 136 -12.21 13.92 -4.46
CA ALA A 136 -13.34 13.94 -5.38
C ALA A 136 -13.76 12.52 -5.82
N GLU A 137 -12.79 11.67 -6.15
CA GLU A 137 -13.04 10.28 -6.56
C GLU A 137 -13.62 9.42 -5.43
N MET A 138 -13.13 9.58 -4.20
CA MET A 138 -13.69 8.89 -3.03
C MET A 138 -15.16 9.23 -2.80
N PHE A 139 -15.52 10.52 -2.89
CA PHE A 139 -16.91 10.95 -2.78
C PHE A 139 -17.76 10.47 -3.97
N GLU A 140 -17.20 10.40 -5.17
CA GLU A 140 -17.88 9.84 -6.33
C GLU A 140 -18.14 8.34 -6.18
N SER A 141 -17.14 7.58 -5.74
CA SER A 141 -17.27 6.15 -5.43
C SER A 141 -18.37 5.92 -4.40
N ALA A 142 -18.39 6.69 -3.31
CA ALA A 142 -19.43 6.57 -2.28
C ALA A 142 -20.84 6.85 -2.81
N ARG A 143 -21.03 7.81 -3.73
CA ARG A 143 -22.35 8.06 -4.35
C ARG A 143 -22.86 6.88 -5.16
N ASN A 144 -21.95 6.06 -5.69
CA ASN A 144 -22.29 4.87 -6.46
C ASN A 144 -22.50 3.63 -5.57
N GLN A 145 -22.25 3.73 -4.26
CA GLN A 145 -22.46 2.65 -3.30
C GLN A 145 -23.85 2.76 -2.66
N PRO A 146 -24.53 1.63 -2.36
CA PRO A 146 -25.91 1.64 -1.84
C PRO A 146 -26.10 2.41 -0.54
N ASP A 147 -25.09 2.47 0.32
CA ASP A 147 -25.16 3.12 1.63
C ASP A 147 -24.52 4.51 1.67
N GLY A 148 -23.97 4.99 0.56
CA GLY A 148 -23.33 6.31 0.49
C GLY A 148 -22.04 6.44 1.33
N VAL A 149 -21.50 5.34 1.85
CA VAL A 149 -20.34 5.36 2.76
C VAL A 149 -19.04 5.33 1.97
N ILE A 150 -18.12 6.24 2.30
CA ILE A 150 -16.76 6.21 1.74
C ILE A 150 -16.00 5.03 2.36
N ARG A 151 -15.42 4.20 1.50
CA ARG A 151 -14.59 3.04 1.83
C ARG A 151 -13.25 3.19 1.16
N GLU A 152 -12.17 3.06 1.93
CA GLU A 152 -10.79 3.14 1.44
C GLU A 152 -9.83 2.42 2.38
N ASP A 153 -8.66 2.08 1.86
CA ASP A 153 -7.59 1.50 2.66
C ASP A 153 -6.74 2.58 3.36
N CYS A 154 -5.48 2.28 3.69
CA CYS A 154 -4.56 3.23 4.29
C CYS A 154 -4.31 4.48 3.43
N ASP A 155 -4.30 4.36 2.11
CA ASP A 155 -3.90 5.44 1.20
C ASP A 155 -4.99 6.52 1.06
N GLY A 156 -6.24 6.16 0.80
CA GLY A 156 -7.36 7.06 0.70
C GLY A 156 -7.64 7.71 2.05
N ARG A 157 -7.51 6.97 3.16
CA ARG A 157 -7.56 7.54 4.51
C ARG A 157 -6.47 8.58 4.75
N ALA A 158 -5.24 8.33 4.31
CA ALA A 158 -4.15 9.31 4.41
C ALA A 158 -4.40 10.55 3.54
N VAL A 159 -4.93 10.38 2.32
CA VAL A 159 -5.33 11.49 1.43
C VAL A 159 -6.41 12.36 2.09
N MET A 160 -7.44 11.74 2.66
CA MET A 160 -8.53 12.46 3.35
C MET A 160 -8.01 13.22 4.57
N ALA A 161 -7.21 12.56 5.43
CA ALA A 161 -6.61 13.19 6.60
C ALA A 161 -5.70 14.36 6.20
N ALA A 162 -4.80 14.16 5.23
CA ALA A 162 -3.90 15.20 4.77
C ALA A 162 -4.66 16.43 4.24
N SER A 163 -5.76 16.20 3.51
CA SER A 163 -6.58 17.27 2.92
C SER A 163 -7.35 18.05 3.98
N LEU A 164 -7.96 17.37 4.95
CA LEU A 164 -8.62 18.00 6.10
C LEU A 164 -7.62 18.82 6.93
N MET A 165 -6.41 18.31 7.14
CA MET A 165 -5.36 19.02 7.87
C MET A 165 -4.93 20.30 7.17
N ARG A 166 -4.74 20.27 5.85
CA ARG A 166 -4.44 21.49 5.08
C ARG A 166 -5.56 22.50 5.17
N ARG A 167 -6.81 22.04 5.15
CA ARG A 167 -7.99 22.89 5.32
C ARG A 167 -8.05 23.54 6.70
N LEU A 168 -7.55 22.85 7.74
CA LEU A 168 -7.36 23.40 9.09
C LEU A 168 -6.08 24.24 9.25
N GLY A 169 -5.35 24.53 8.17
CA GLY A 169 -4.15 25.37 8.19
C GLY A 169 -2.84 24.64 8.51
N TYR A 170 -2.86 23.31 8.68
CA TYR A 170 -1.63 22.54 8.94
C TYR A 170 -0.88 22.23 7.64
N GLN A 171 0.45 22.26 7.72
CA GLN A 171 1.27 21.65 6.69
C GLN A 171 1.21 20.12 6.84
N SER A 172 0.80 19.43 5.77
CA SER A 172 0.73 17.97 5.72
C SER A 172 1.32 17.46 4.40
N SER A 173 1.91 16.28 4.42
CA SER A 173 2.39 15.58 3.23
C SER A 173 2.13 14.08 3.38
N ILE A 174 1.93 13.39 2.26
CA ILE A 174 1.75 11.93 2.24
C ILE A 174 3.13 11.26 2.23
N VAL A 175 3.25 10.17 2.98
CA VAL A 175 4.45 9.32 3.09
C VAL A 175 4.02 7.86 3.01
N THR A 176 4.86 7.01 2.45
CA THR A 176 4.64 5.55 2.42
C THR A 176 5.92 4.79 2.74
N ASP A 177 5.76 3.55 3.19
CA ASP A 177 6.81 2.55 3.35
C ASP A 177 6.68 1.36 2.37
N LEU A 178 5.85 1.52 1.32
CA LEU A 178 5.38 0.52 0.36
C LEU A 178 4.32 -0.47 0.88
N ARG A 179 3.98 -0.43 2.18
CA ARG A 179 2.95 -1.31 2.79
C ARG A 179 1.81 -0.50 3.40
N HIS A 180 2.16 0.66 3.93
CA HIS A 180 1.27 1.56 4.61
C HIS A 180 1.52 2.99 4.12
N VAL A 181 0.45 3.74 3.97
CA VAL A 181 0.47 5.16 3.61
C VAL A 181 -0.04 5.97 4.79
N TRP A 182 0.62 7.08 5.10
CA TRP A 182 0.28 7.92 6.23
C TRP A 182 0.63 9.39 5.99
N VAL A 183 0.32 10.24 6.98
CA VAL A 183 0.51 11.70 6.89
C VAL A 183 1.67 12.15 7.75
N THR A 184 2.53 13.01 7.22
CA THR A 184 3.62 13.67 7.98
C THR A 184 3.36 15.17 8.07
N THR A 185 3.70 15.75 9.22
CA THR A 185 3.63 17.19 9.50
C THR A 185 4.93 17.66 10.15
N PRO A 186 5.17 18.98 10.25
CA PRO A 186 6.26 19.50 11.09
C PRO A 186 6.20 19.02 12.54
N GLN A 187 5.00 18.70 13.06
CA GLN A 187 4.78 18.25 14.44
C GLN A 187 4.93 16.74 14.63
N GLY A 188 5.08 15.96 13.55
CA GLY A 188 5.29 14.51 13.61
C GLY A 188 4.51 13.72 12.56
N ASP A 189 4.63 12.39 12.64
CA ASP A 189 3.96 11.43 11.76
C ASP A 189 2.65 10.91 12.38
N TRP A 190 1.60 10.88 11.56
CA TRP A 190 0.22 10.62 11.94
C TRP A 190 -0.27 9.34 11.27
N MET A 191 -1.44 8.84 11.66
CA MET A 191 -2.13 7.67 11.06
C MET A 191 -1.38 6.34 11.22
N GLY A 192 -0.73 6.12 12.37
CA GLY A 192 -0.01 4.87 12.65
C GLY A 192 1.19 4.66 11.71
N PRO A 193 2.22 5.52 11.80
CA PRO A 193 3.29 5.55 10.81
C PRO A 193 4.12 4.28 10.74
N GLY A 194 4.57 3.95 9.53
CA GLY A 194 5.59 2.94 9.30
C GLY A 194 6.95 3.35 9.86
N ARG A 195 7.87 2.39 10.00
CA ARG A 195 9.20 2.64 10.60
C ARG A 195 10.19 3.28 9.64
N ARG A 196 10.01 3.09 8.33
CA ARG A 196 10.93 3.57 7.29
C ARG A 196 10.14 4.35 6.25
N LYS A 197 10.61 5.52 5.86
CA LYS A 197 9.99 6.33 4.81
C LYS A 197 10.65 5.95 3.49
N THR A 198 9.95 5.23 2.61
CA THR A 198 10.49 4.89 1.28
C THR A 198 10.20 5.99 0.28
N MET A 199 9.03 6.62 0.38
CA MET A 199 8.64 7.71 -0.49
C MET A 199 7.92 8.80 0.30
N ARG A 200 8.26 10.05 0.00
CA ARG A 200 7.65 11.24 0.61
C ARG A 200 7.22 12.23 -0.46
N SER A 201 5.99 12.73 -0.34
CA SER A 201 5.50 13.84 -1.14
C SER A 201 6.28 15.13 -0.84
N THR A 202 6.68 15.84 -1.89
CA THR A 202 7.22 17.20 -1.77
C THR A 202 6.56 18.10 -2.82
N LYS A 203 6.72 19.43 -2.67
CA LYS A 203 6.20 20.40 -3.66
C LYS A 203 6.73 20.15 -5.08
N ALA A 204 7.92 19.58 -5.23
CA ALA A 204 8.55 19.27 -6.52
C ALA A 204 8.17 17.87 -7.06
N GLY A 205 7.29 17.13 -6.37
CA GLY A 205 6.97 15.73 -6.66
C GLY A 205 7.47 14.79 -5.57
N ASN A 206 7.37 13.49 -5.84
CA ASN A 206 7.74 12.46 -4.87
C ASN A 206 9.26 12.30 -4.77
N LYS A 207 9.80 12.26 -3.55
CA LYS A 207 11.19 11.88 -3.27
C LYS A 207 11.23 10.44 -2.79
N VAL A 208 12.08 9.63 -3.42
CA VAL A 208 12.26 8.21 -3.11
C VAL A 208 13.61 8.00 -2.41
N ASP A 209 13.57 7.35 -1.25
CA ASP A 209 14.76 6.77 -0.62
C ASP A 209 14.96 5.37 -1.19
N TYR A 210 15.83 5.24 -2.20
CA TYR A 210 16.06 3.98 -2.90
C TYR A 210 16.64 2.88 -2.00
N LEU A 211 17.49 3.21 -1.03
CA LEU A 211 18.08 2.22 -0.12
C LEU A 211 17.02 1.66 0.83
N SER A 212 16.20 2.54 1.41
CA SER A 212 15.05 2.12 2.22
C SER A 212 14.03 1.34 1.38
N THR A 213 13.81 1.74 0.13
CA THR A 213 12.89 1.07 -0.80
C THR A 213 13.33 -0.38 -1.06
N ILE A 214 14.57 -0.58 -1.52
CA ILE A 214 15.11 -1.91 -1.86
C ILE A 214 15.07 -2.83 -0.64
N SER A 215 15.49 -2.34 0.52
CA SER A 215 15.49 -3.15 1.75
C SER A 215 14.09 -3.51 2.26
N ASN A 216 13.05 -2.78 1.87
CA ASN A 216 11.66 -3.08 2.23
C ASN A 216 10.93 -3.96 1.21
N ILE A 217 11.46 -4.18 0.01
CA ILE A 217 10.81 -4.99 -1.04
C ILE A 217 10.31 -6.36 -0.52
N PRO A 218 11.12 -7.19 0.16
CA PRO A 218 10.70 -8.54 0.55
C PRO A 218 9.51 -8.52 1.52
N VAL A 219 9.58 -7.61 2.51
CA VAL A 219 8.51 -7.45 3.51
C VAL A 219 7.26 -6.85 2.87
N SER A 220 7.43 -5.93 1.92
CA SER A 220 6.31 -5.29 1.23
C SER A 220 5.59 -6.23 0.27
N LEU A 221 6.37 -7.04 -0.44
CA LEU A 221 5.84 -8.10 -1.30
C LEU A 221 5.07 -9.14 -0.50
N SER A 222 5.63 -9.62 0.62
CA SER A 222 4.94 -10.57 1.49
C SER A 222 3.67 -9.97 2.12
N TYR A 223 3.71 -8.69 2.48
CA TYR A 223 2.51 -8.00 2.94
C TYR A 223 1.42 -7.99 1.87
N GLY A 224 1.75 -7.50 0.66
CA GLY A 224 0.83 -7.48 -0.47
C GLY A 224 0.26 -8.86 -0.77
N VAL A 225 1.10 -9.89 -0.88
CA VAL A 225 0.68 -11.27 -1.11
C VAL A 225 -0.26 -11.79 -0.02
N ALA A 226 0.02 -11.50 1.24
CA ALA A 226 -0.82 -12.05 2.30
C ALA A 226 -2.22 -11.42 2.38
N VAL A 227 -2.34 -10.13 2.03
CA VAL A 227 -3.64 -9.43 2.08
C VAL A 227 -4.43 -9.59 0.78
N PHE A 228 -3.76 -9.74 -0.36
CA PHE A 228 -4.40 -9.82 -1.67
C PHE A 228 -5.27 -11.10 -1.82
N PRO A 229 -6.34 -11.07 -2.63
CA PRO A 229 -7.23 -12.22 -2.80
C PRO A 229 -6.50 -13.46 -3.35
N LEU A 230 -6.50 -14.54 -2.58
CA LEU A 230 -5.78 -15.77 -2.91
C LEU A 230 -6.08 -16.30 -4.33
N TRP A 231 -7.32 -16.21 -4.79
CA TRP A 231 -7.70 -16.70 -6.12
C TRP A 231 -6.99 -15.93 -7.25
N ARG A 232 -6.74 -14.62 -7.09
CA ARG A 232 -5.99 -13.80 -8.05
C ARG A 232 -4.53 -14.25 -8.10
N GLU A 233 -3.95 -14.55 -6.95
CA GLU A 233 -2.59 -15.06 -6.85
C GLU A 233 -2.43 -16.44 -7.46
N VAL A 234 -3.40 -17.33 -7.24
CA VAL A 234 -3.44 -18.65 -7.86
C VAL A 234 -3.43 -18.52 -9.39
N ILE A 235 -4.15 -17.55 -9.98
CA ILE A 235 -4.10 -17.28 -11.42
C ILE A 235 -2.67 -16.90 -11.85
N LEU A 236 -1.99 -16.02 -11.11
CA LEU A 236 -0.61 -15.62 -11.42
C LEU A 236 0.36 -16.80 -11.31
N THR A 237 0.29 -17.57 -10.22
CA THR A 237 1.13 -18.75 -10.00
C THR A 237 0.91 -19.81 -11.07
N LEU A 238 -0.35 -20.14 -11.40
CA LEU A 238 -0.68 -21.08 -12.47
C LEU A 238 -0.16 -20.59 -13.82
N THR A 239 -0.27 -19.29 -14.10
CA THR A 239 0.24 -18.70 -15.34
C THR A 239 1.75 -18.85 -15.46
N ILE A 240 2.52 -18.51 -14.41
CA ILE A 240 3.97 -18.70 -14.37
C ILE A 240 4.33 -20.17 -14.56
N TRP A 241 3.65 -21.06 -13.84
CA TRP A 241 3.85 -22.51 -13.92
C TRP A 241 3.66 -23.04 -15.35
N LEU A 242 2.54 -22.69 -15.99
CA LEU A 242 2.21 -23.12 -17.35
C LEU A 242 3.14 -22.50 -18.39
N LEU A 243 3.47 -21.21 -18.26
CA LEU A 243 4.38 -20.52 -19.17
C LEU A 243 5.79 -21.09 -19.09
N LEU A 244 6.28 -21.49 -17.91
CA LEU A 244 7.60 -22.11 -17.78
C LEU A 244 7.61 -23.57 -18.24
N SER A 245 6.44 -24.21 -18.27
CA SER A 245 6.28 -25.58 -18.74
C SER A 245 6.41 -25.70 -20.27
N ARG A 246 6.70 -26.92 -20.75
CA ARG A 246 6.83 -27.26 -22.17
C ARG A 246 6.20 -28.61 -22.44
N LEU A 247 5.54 -28.77 -23.58
CA LEU A 247 5.12 -30.09 -24.07
C LEU A 247 6.34 -31.02 -24.17
N GLY A 248 6.22 -32.24 -23.65
CA GLY A 248 7.31 -33.21 -23.54
C GLY A 248 8.15 -33.09 -22.25
N MET A 249 7.87 -32.11 -21.38
CA MET A 249 8.42 -32.11 -20.03
C MET A 249 7.90 -33.32 -19.25
N GLY A 250 8.80 -34.04 -18.57
CA GLY A 250 8.42 -35.16 -17.72
C GLY A 250 7.49 -34.71 -16.59
N TRP A 251 6.45 -35.49 -16.31
CA TRP A 251 5.42 -35.15 -15.32
C TRP A 251 6.01 -34.81 -13.94
N ARG A 252 7.05 -35.54 -13.50
CA ARG A 252 7.72 -35.27 -12.22
C ARG A 252 8.27 -33.85 -12.13
N ALA A 253 8.92 -33.37 -13.20
CA ALA A 253 9.45 -32.00 -13.22
C ALA A 253 8.33 -30.96 -13.24
N PHE A 254 7.28 -31.22 -14.01
CA PHE A 254 6.09 -30.38 -14.04
C PHE A 254 5.45 -30.22 -12.66
N PHE A 255 5.14 -31.34 -11.99
CA PHE A 255 4.51 -31.33 -10.67
C PHE A 255 5.43 -30.79 -9.57
N PHE A 256 6.71 -31.16 -9.56
CA PHE A 256 7.65 -30.66 -8.55
C PHE A 256 7.84 -29.14 -8.65
N GLY A 257 7.96 -28.60 -9.86
CA GLY A 257 8.04 -27.16 -10.06
C GLY A 257 6.75 -26.44 -9.65
N GLY A 258 5.58 -27.01 -9.96
CA GLY A 258 4.29 -26.48 -9.50
C GLY A 258 4.16 -26.48 -7.97
N LEU A 259 4.56 -27.58 -7.32
CA LEU A 259 4.54 -27.70 -5.87
C LEU A 259 5.44 -26.66 -5.19
N LEU A 260 6.67 -26.45 -5.69
CA LEU A 260 7.58 -25.44 -5.16
C LEU A 260 7.04 -24.02 -5.34
N LEU A 261 6.44 -23.69 -6.50
CA LEU A 261 5.79 -22.38 -6.70
C LEU A 261 4.66 -22.16 -5.68
N PHE A 262 3.81 -23.17 -5.48
CA PHE A 262 2.69 -23.08 -4.54
C PHE A 262 3.16 -22.99 -3.09
N GLN A 263 4.19 -23.76 -2.69
CA GLN A 263 4.84 -23.61 -1.39
C GLN A 263 5.41 -22.19 -1.21
N GLY A 264 6.05 -21.64 -2.25
CA GLY A 264 6.55 -20.27 -2.25
C GLY A 264 5.46 -19.24 -1.94
N LEU A 265 4.31 -19.36 -2.62
CA LEU A 265 3.13 -18.55 -2.35
C LEU A 265 2.65 -18.68 -0.90
N LEU A 266 2.48 -19.90 -0.40
CA LEU A 266 2.02 -20.14 0.98
C LEU A 266 2.97 -19.56 2.02
N PHE A 267 4.29 -19.71 1.86
CA PHE A 267 5.29 -19.12 2.75
C PHE A 267 5.21 -17.58 2.76
N MET A 268 5.05 -16.95 1.60
CA MET A 268 4.87 -15.49 1.53
C MET A 268 3.58 -15.03 2.24
N ARG A 269 2.48 -15.79 2.15
CA ARG A 269 1.22 -15.50 2.86
C ARG A 269 1.33 -15.68 4.37
N MET A 270 2.10 -16.67 4.84
CA MET A 270 2.30 -16.89 6.28
C MET A 270 2.98 -15.71 7.00
N GLY A 271 3.74 -14.88 6.26
CA GLY A 271 4.45 -13.73 6.83
C GLY A 271 3.56 -12.70 7.55
N VAL A 272 2.28 -12.58 7.18
CA VAL A 272 1.34 -11.62 7.80
C VAL A 272 0.41 -12.28 8.82
N LEU A 273 0.09 -13.57 8.67
CA LEU A 273 -0.78 -14.31 9.60
C LEU A 273 -0.19 -14.44 11.00
N ALA A 274 1.11 -14.21 11.18
CA ALA A 274 1.67 -14.00 12.51
C ALA A 274 1.14 -12.66 13.07
N PRO A 275 0.29 -12.62 14.11
CA PRO A 275 -0.24 -11.38 14.70
C PRO A 275 0.85 -10.44 15.24
N ALA A 276 2.09 -10.92 15.31
CA ALA A 276 3.27 -10.13 15.60
C ALA A 276 3.80 -9.34 14.39
N SER A 277 3.36 -9.57 13.15
CA SER A 277 3.89 -8.97 11.90
C SER A 277 3.86 -7.43 11.84
N LEU A 278 3.06 -6.79 12.71
CA LEU A 278 3.03 -5.34 12.97
C LEU A 278 3.84 -4.89 14.20
N ARG A 279 4.23 -5.80 15.09
CA ARG A 279 5.16 -5.56 16.20
C ARG A 279 6.60 -5.61 15.71
N ALA A 280 7.21 -4.44 15.69
CA ALA A 280 8.60 -4.16 16.01
C ALA A 280 9.66 -5.29 16.15
N GLY A 281 9.79 -6.23 15.21
CA GLY A 281 10.82 -7.28 15.29
C GLY A 281 10.69 -8.45 14.31
N ASN A 282 9.77 -8.38 13.35
CA ASN A 282 9.41 -9.57 12.57
C ASN A 282 10.52 -10.02 11.63
N GLU A 283 10.89 -11.26 11.87
CA GLU A 283 11.69 -12.07 10.99
C GLU A 283 10.94 -12.20 9.67
N ALA A 284 11.42 -11.51 8.64
CA ALA A 284 10.94 -11.64 7.26
C ALA A 284 11.26 -13.04 6.67
N TRP A 285 11.59 -14.03 7.50
CA TRP A 285 12.03 -15.35 7.05
C TRP A 285 10.97 -16.07 6.23
N PRO A 286 9.64 -16.03 6.52
CA PRO A 286 8.67 -16.70 5.67
C PRO A 286 8.62 -16.07 4.27
N ALA A 287 8.73 -14.74 4.20
CA ALA A 287 8.82 -14.01 2.93
C ALA A 287 10.07 -14.44 2.13
N TRP A 288 11.22 -14.49 2.77
CA TRP A 288 12.47 -14.92 2.13
C TRP A 288 12.45 -16.38 1.69
N VAL A 289 11.96 -17.28 2.55
CA VAL A 289 11.79 -18.69 2.20
C VAL A 289 10.83 -18.84 1.03
N GLY A 290 9.73 -18.09 1.03
CA GLY A 290 8.76 -18.10 -0.06
C GLY A 290 9.36 -17.62 -1.39
N LEU A 291 10.13 -16.53 -1.36
CA LEU A 291 10.87 -16.02 -2.52
C LEU A 291 11.88 -17.05 -3.03
N ILE A 292 12.67 -17.67 -2.14
CA ILE A 292 13.63 -18.72 -2.50
C ILE A 292 12.93 -19.91 -3.17
N HIS A 293 11.79 -20.36 -2.64
CA HIS A 293 11.02 -21.45 -3.25
C HIS A 293 10.50 -21.07 -4.64
N ALA A 294 9.99 -19.85 -4.81
CA ALA A 294 9.53 -19.35 -6.10
C ALA A 294 10.68 -19.31 -7.13
N GLU A 295 11.83 -18.75 -6.76
CA GLU A 295 13.02 -18.68 -7.62
C GLU A 295 13.55 -20.07 -7.99
N LEU A 296 13.68 -20.98 -7.00
CA LEU A 296 14.10 -22.36 -7.24
C LEU A 296 13.13 -23.09 -8.19
N ALA A 297 11.84 -22.88 -8.01
CA ALA A 297 10.83 -23.47 -8.89
C ALA A 297 10.95 -22.93 -10.32
N MET A 298 11.10 -21.61 -10.48
CA MET A 298 11.25 -20.98 -11.79
C MET A 298 12.53 -21.45 -12.50
N GLY A 299 13.65 -21.48 -11.79
CA GLY A 299 14.93 -21.97 -12.30
C GLY A 299 14.87 -23.45 -12.70
N PHE A 300 14.25 -24.29 -11.87
CA PHE A 300 14.08 -25.71 -12.15
C PHE A 300 13.19 -25.96 -13.38
N LEU A 301 12.01 -25.32 -13.46
CA LEU A 301 11.09 -25.44 -14.60
C LEU A 301 11.74 -24.93 -15.89
N TYR A 302 12.45 -23.80 -15.82
CA TYR A 302 13.18 -23.24 -16.95
C TYR A 302 14.23 -24.23 -17.48
N TRP A 303 15.07 -24.77 -16.59
CA TRP A 303 16.10 -25.75 -16.93
C TRP A 303 15.51 -27.04 -17.53
N ALA A 304 14.43 -27.56 -16.95
CA ALA A 304 13.74 -28.75 -17.46
C ALA A 304 13.16 -28.50 -18.86
N SER A 305 12.52 -27.35 -19.09
CA SER A 305 11.98 -26.95 -20.40
C SER A 305 13.09 -26.76 -21.44
N TRP A 306 14.25 -26.26 -21.02
CA TRP A 306 15.42 -26.11 -21.88
C TRP A 306 16.02 -27.45 -22.30
N ARG A 307 16.14 -28.43 -21.36
CA ARG A 307 16.63 -29.78 -21.68
C ARG A 307 15.78 -30.48 -22.74
N VAL A 308 14.45 -30.43 -22.60
CA VAL A 308 13.51 -30.97 -23.60
C VAL A 308 13.72 -30.29 -24.96
N GLY A 309 13.98 -28.98 -24.97
CA GLY A 309 14.27 -28.23 -26.20
C GLY A 309 15.53 -28.72 -26.92
N ARG A 310 16.60 -29.04 -26.20
CA ARG A 310 17.84 -29.56 -26.79
C ARG A 310 17.69 -30.97 -27.36
N GLN A 311 16.91 -31.83 -26.70
CA GLN A 311 16.66 -33.20 -27.17
C GLN A 311 15.80 -33.24 -28.43
N SER A 312 15.00 -32.19 -28.70
CA SER A 312 14.14 -32.12 -29.88
C SER A 312 14.81 -31.64 -31.17
N ILE A 313 16.12 -31.34 -31.15
CA ILE A 313 16.86 -30.98 -32.36
C ILE A 313 17.28 -32.28 -33.06
N PRO A 314 16.77 -32.59 -34.26
CA PRO A 314 17.21 -33.74 -35.01
C PRO A 314 18.72 -33.63 -35.23
N LEU A 315 19.47 -34.69 -34.91
CA LEU A 315 20.87 -34.77 -35.33
C LEU A 315 20.89 -34.64 -36.85
N ALA A 316 21.70 -33.71 -37.38
CA ALA A 316 21.90 -33.63 -38.81
C ALA A 316 22.31 -35.03 -39.32
N PRO A 317 21.75 -35.52 -40.43
CA PRO A 317 22.16 -36.79 -40.99
C PRO A 317 23.68 -36.74 -41.17
N ALA A 318 24.39 -37.73 -40.64
CA ALA A 318 25.83 -37.83 -40.84
C ALA A 318 26.09 -37.81 -42.34
N SER A 319 26.83 -36.81 -42.81
CA SER A 319 27.24 -36.74 -44.21
C SER A 319 28.10 -37.97 -44.52
N ALA A 320 27.52 -38.89 -45.27
CA ALA A 320 28.21 -40.06 -45.84
C ALA A 320 29.06 -39.64 -47.03
#